data_AF-X5RV02-F1
#
_entry.id   AF-X5RV02-F1
#
_cell.length_a   1.000
_cell.length_b   1.000
_cell.length_c   1.000
_cell.angle_alpha   90.00
_cell.angle_beta   90.00
_cell.angle_gamma   90.00
#
_symmetry.space_group_name_H-M   'P 1'
#
loop_
_entity.id
_entity.type
_entity.pdbx_description
1 polymer ?
#
loop_
_entity_poly.entity_id
_entity_poly.type
_entity_poly.pdbx_seq_one_letter_code
_entity_poly.pdbx_strand_id
1 'polypeptide(L)'
;MDTELLKLLPFVDNGKTIPGDMMLRLLNGVHDRADGEPRRLAANEILSGAGDYLPRRGYLSDFISGKLPQTEAVAIISSRKKYLERMRYLLPSILKILGVREGRNLNSIMLRIDDCCHDFPIVAKSAHEKKVRKAIRTDIAQIRNLAQELRATLEKAETHINHELEQHVAILRDEQQGVPSSGVEVLNQQLDWLRVAADIALYRDDVGENGFYVGDNKAKTHVVECAYDMAIWYGRPAFVTTPGSDFSFLCALLFELAGGGQDASLAGAISKFARSALRKKLDSDAEESRQENSDDYLKPHVEDNFLHVTRRIEELTGEARFWKAMMESRAWDDAAKYHLSRRLLAVLEDIQDANQRHGPHRVWSDPIDEVELARFVLQEREREAALLQLEIETGRKQRSVDLILAKGQKRDQHGGGKPR
;
A
#
# COMPACT_ATOMS: atom_id res chain seq x y z
N MET A 1 -9.66 -6.44 23.85
CA MET A 1 -8.21 -6.36 23.61
C MET A 1 -7.42 -6.07 24.89
N ASP A 2 -7.86 -5.15 25.76
CA ASP A 2 -7.18 -4.91 27.06
C ASP A 2 -7.04 -6.17 27.95
N THR A 3 -7.98 -7.11 27.83
CA THR A 3 -7.94 -8.42 28.49
C THR A 3 -6.92 -9.42 27.91
N GLU A 4 -6.50 -9.27 26.65
CA GLU A 4 -5.49 -10.15 26.03
C GLU A 4 -4.07 -9.72 26.38
N LEU A 5 -3.82 -8.41 26.56
CA LEU A 5 -2.52 -7.93 27.03
C LEU A 5 -2.22 -8.42 28.46
N LEU A 6 -3.20 -8.39 29.36
CA LEU A 6 -3.04 -8.95 30.71
C LEU A 6 -2.61 -10.42 30.69
N LYS A 7 -3.03 -11.19 29.67
CA LYS A 7 -2.61 -12.59 29.48
C LYS A 7 -1.18 -12.71 28.93
N LEU A 8 -0.67 -11.67 28.26
CA LEU A 8 0.69 -11.61 27.73
C LEU A 8 1.72 -11.12 28.75
N LEU A 9 1.33 -10.26 29.70
CA LEU A 9 2.25 -9.70 30.70
C LEU A 9 3.13 -10.75 31.40
N PRO A 10 2.61 -11.92 31.85
CA PRO A 10 3.46 -12.94 32.46
C PRO A 10 4.56 -13.48 31.54
N PHE A 11 4.35 -13.48 30.22
CA PHE A 11 5.35 -13.91 29.24
C PHE A 11 6.38 -12.81 28.99
N VAL A 12 5.94 -11.55 28.95
CA VAL A 12 6.80 -10.37 28.81
C VAL A 12 7.71 -10.21 30.02
N ASP A 13 7.15 -10.26 31.23
CA ASP A 13 7.87 -10.02 32.48
C ASP A 13 8.93 -11.11 32.74
N ASN A 14 8.57 -12.36 32.46
CA ASN A 14 9.44 -13.51 32.69
C ASN A 14 10.30 -13.91 31.48
N GLY A 15 10.18 -13.20 30.34
CA GLY A 15 10.86 -13.55 29.09
C GLY A 15 10.54 -14.96 28.59
N LYS A 16 9.33 -15.45 28.83
CA LYS A 16 8.89 -16.80 28.46
C LYS A 16 8.26 -16.82 27.09
N THR A 17 8.42 -17.94 26.38
CA THR A 17 7.77 -18.18 25.09
C THR A 17 6.25 -18.14 25.21
N ILE A 18 5.60 -17.42 24.30
CA ILE A 18 4.14 -17.36 24.22
C ILE A 18 3.58 -18.68 23.63
N PRO A 19 2.51 -19.25 24.20
CA PRO A 19 1.83 -20.43 23.62
C PRO A 19 1.41 -20.20 22.16
N GLY A 20 1.55 -21.23 21.33
CA GLY A 20 1.34 -21.08 19.88
C GLY A 20 -0.09 -20.71 19.50
N ASP A 21 -1.07 -21.28 20.19
CA ASP A 21 -2.50 -20.97 20.02
C ASP A 21 -2.81 -19.53 20.42
N MET A 22 -2.18 -19.03 21.50
CA MET A 22 -2.32 -17.64 21.93
C MET A 22 -1.73 -16.68 20.92
N MET A 23 -0.52 -16.95 20.42
CA MET A 23 0.11 -16.12 19.37
C MET A 23 -0.71 -16.11 18.08
N LEU A 24 -1.26 -17.26 17.69
CA LEU A 24 -2.12 -17.37 16.50
C LEU A 24 -3.37 -16.50 16.64
N ARG A 25 -4.06 -16.59 17.79
CA ARG A 25 -5.24 -15.76 18.08
C ARG A 25 -4.90 -14.27 18.07
N LEU A 26 -3.76 -13.89 18.65
CA LEU A 26 -3.31 -12.50 18.67
C LEU A 26 -3.04 -11.98 17.25
N LEU A 27 -2.28 -12.73 16.45
CA LEU A 27 -1.99 -12.36 15.07
C LEU A 27 -3.25 -12.27 14.20
N ASN A 28 -4.19 -13.18 14.38
CA ASN A 28 -5.45 -13.13 13.65
C ASN A 28 -6.32 -11.96 14.12
N GLY A 29 -6.46 -11.77 15.43
CA GLY A 29 -7.25 -10.68 16.00
C GLY A 29 -6.72 -9.26 15.71
N VAL A 30 -5.45 -9.13 15.34
CA VAL A 30 -4.84 -7.86 14.88
C VAL A 30 -5.38 -7.45 13.50
N HIS A 31 -5.59 -8.42 12.60
CA HIS A 31 -6.06 -8.16 11.23
C HIS A 31 -7.56 -8.36 11.05
N ASP A 32 -8.17 -9.18 11.89
CA ASP A 32 -9.59 -9.50 11.84
C ASP A 32 -10.40 -8.38 12.49
N ARG A 33 -11.29 -7.79 11.71
CA ARG A 33 -12.40 -6.98 12.22
C ARG A 33 -13.50 -7.96 12.68
N ALA A 34 -14.67 -7.44 13.04
CA ALA A 34 -15.79 -8.25 13.51
C ALA A 34 -16.21 -9.40 12.56
N ASP A 35 -15.77 -9.36 11.30
CA ASP A 35 -16.12 -10.24 10.18
C ASP A 35 -15.00 -11.24 9.77
N GLY A 36 -13.93 -11.35 10.56
CA GLY A 36 -12.82 -12.27 10.26
C GLY A 36 -13.20 -13.75 10.37
N GLU A 37 -14.02 -14.11 11.36
CA GLU A 37 -14.35 -15.50 11.70
C GLU A 37 -15.07 -16.27 10.56
N PRO A 38 -16.12 -15.72 9.91
CA PRO A 38 -16.81 -16.41 8.81
C PRO A 38 -15.87 -16.74 7.64
N ARG A 39 -14.94 -15.84 7.30
CA ARG A 39 -13.99 -16.08 6.20
C ARG A 39 -12.97 -17.16 6.56
N ARG A 40 -12.52 -17.21 7.82
CA ARG A 40 -11.61 -18.27 8.27
C ARG A 40 -12.29 -19.63 8.22
N LEU A 41 -13.54 -19.73 8.64
CA LEU A 41 -14.34 -20.96 8.51
C LEU A 41 -14.45 -21.39 7.05
N ALA A 42 -14.83 -20.49 6.15
CA ALA A 42 -14.93 -20.77 4.72
C ALA A 42 -13.61 -21.24 4.10
N ALA A 43 -12.47 -20.64 4.49
CA ALA A 43 -11.16 -21.08 4.03
C ALA A 43 -10.80 -22.49 4.55
N ASN A 44 -11.14 -22.80 5.81
CA ASN A 44 -10.91 -24.11 6.42
C ASN A 44 -11.77 -25.23 5.77
N GLU A 45 -12.94 -24.91 5.23
CA GLU A 45 -13.74 -25.85 4.44
C GLU A 45 -13.05 -26.24 3.12
N ILE A 46 -12.27 -25.34 2.53
CA ILE A 46 -11.54 -25.58 1.26
C ILE A 46 -10.24 -26.34 1.53
N LEU A 47 -9.47 -25.92 2.53
CA LEU A 47 -8.21 -26.55 2.94
C LEU A 47 -8.08 -26.46 4.46
N SER A 48 -7.96 -27.61 5.11
CA SER A 48 -7.78 -27.67 6.57
C SER A 48 -6.55 -26.87 7.02
N GLY A 49 -6.74 -25.95 7.97
CA GLY A 49 -5.72 -25.05 8.50
C GLY A 49 -5.49 -23.79 7.65
N ALA A 50 -6.18 -23.63 6.50
CA ALA A 50 -6.06 -22.41 5.70
C ALA A 50 -6.68 -21.20 6.40
N GLY A 51 -7.84 -21.37 7.03
CA GLY A 51 -8.48 -20.34 7.84
C GLY A 51 -7.64 -19.91 9.04
N ASP A 52 -6.87 -20.84 9.59
CA ASP A 52 -6.04 -20.58 10.77
C ASP A 52 -4.81 -19.74 10.40
N TYR A 53 -4.12 -20.12 9.33
CA TYR A 53 -2.77 -19.63 9.00
C TYR A 53 -2.68 -18.71 7.78
N LEU A 54 -3.70 -18.61 6.92
CA LEU A 54 -3.65 -17.62 5.84
C LEU A 54 -3.82 -16.21 6.44
N PRO A 55 -2.94 -15.26 6.07
CA PRO A 55 -3.12 -13.87 6.45
C PRO A 55 -4.39 -13.28 5.82
N ARG A 56 -5.05 -12.34 6.49
CA ARG A 56 -6.25 -11.69 5.95
C ARG A 56 -5.96 -10.79 4.75
N ARG A 57 -4.78 -10.15 4.70
CA ARG A 57 -4.37 -9.13 3.69
C ARG A 57 -4.45 -9.66 2.26
N GLY A 58 -5.63 -9.67 1.64
CA GLY A 58 -5.87 -10.20 0.29
C GLY A 58 -5.89 -11.73 0.22
N TYR A 59 -4.96 -12.43 0.87
CA TYR A 59 -4.78 -13.87 0.70
C TYR A 59 -6.01 -14.71 1.07
N LEU A 60 -6.72 -14.37 2.15
CA LEU A 60 -7.89 -15.14 2.59
C LEU A 60 -9.03 -15.04 1.55
N SER A 61 -9.36 -13.83 1.10
CA SER A 61 -10.37 -13.59 0.06
C SER A 61 -9.94 -14.14 -1.30
N ASP A 62 -8.67 -13.98 -1.68
CA ASP A 62 -8.14 -14.52 -2.95
C ASP A 62 -8.15 -16.05 -2.96
N PHE A 63 -7.89 -16.68 -1.82
CA PHE A 63 -8.01 -18.14 -1.67
C PHE A 63 -9.46 -18.62 -1.75
N ILE A 64 -10.38 -17.95 -1.04
CA ILE A 64 -11.81 -18.29 -1.06
C ILE A 64 -12.37 -18.14 -2.47
N SER A 65 -12.05 -17.02 -3.14
CA SER A 65 -12.47 -16.70 -4.52
C SER A 65 -11.76 -17.48 -5.62
N GLY A 66 -10.77 -18.32 -5.27
CA GLY A 66 -10.07 -19.19 -6.21
C GLY A 66 -9.01 -18.49 -7.07
N LYS A 67 -8.66 -17.24 -6.75
CA LYS A 67 -7.56 -16.49 -7.39
C LYS A 67 -6.18 -16.98 -6.91
N LEU A 68 -6.09 -17.44 -5.67
CA LEU A 68 -4.87 -18.01 -5.10
C LEU A 68 -4.87 -19.55 -5.24
N PRO A 69 -3.94 -20.14 -6.01
CA PRO A 69 -3.82 -21.59 -6.12
C PRO A 69 -3.51 -22.27 -4.78
N GLN A 70 -4.00 -23.50 -4.60
CA GLN A 70 -3.79 -24.24 -3.36
C GLN A 70 -2.30 -24.50 -3.05
N THR A 71 -1.47 -24.70 -4.07
CA THR A 71 -0.02 -24.88 -3.91
C THR A 71 0.66 -23.64 -3.34
N GLU A 72 0.27 -22.44 -3.80
CA GLU A 72 0.78 -21.18 -3.25
C GLU A 72 0.26 -20.93 -1.84
N ALA A 73 -1.03 -21.23 -1.59
CA ALA A 73 -1.60 -21.14 -0.25
C ALA A 73 -0.83 -22.00 0.78
N VAL A 74 -0.45 -23.23 0.41
CA VAL A 74 0.37 -24.10 1.28
C VAL A 74 1.76 -23.50 1.55
N ALA A 75 2.40 -22.87 0.57
CA ALA A 75 3.69 -22.19 0.76
C ALA A 75 3.56 -20.98 1.70
N ILE A 76 2.50 -20.19 1.55
CA ILE A 76 2.19 -19.04 2.41
C ILE A 76 1.92 -19.51 3.85
N ILE A 77 1.09 -20.54 4.04
CA ILE A 77 0.81 -21.15 5.35
C ILE A 77 2.11 -21.61 6.01
N SER A 78 2.98 -22.29 5.25
CA SER A 78 4.27 -22.77 5.76
C SER A 78 5.19 -21.63 6.18
N SER A 79 5.22 -20.53 5.41
CA SER A 79 5.94 -19.31 5.77
C SER A 79 5.37 -18.66 7.03
N ARG A 80 4.03 -18.53 7.12
CA ARG A 80 3.34 -17.96 8.27
C ARG A 80 3.60 -18.75 9.55
N LYS A 81 3.63 -20.09 9.49
CA LYS A 81 3.97 -20.93 10.64
C LYS A 81 5.38 -20.64 11.17
N LYS A 82 6.37 -20.48 10.29
CA LYS A 82 7.75 -20.12 10.68
C LYS A 82 7.81 -18.72 11.29
N TYR A 83 7.07 -17.77 10.72
CA TYR A 83 6.96 -16.41 11.26
C TYR A 83 6.33 -16.40 12.66
N LEU A 84 5.20 -17.10 12.82
CA LEU A 84 4.51 -17.27 14.10
C LEU A 84 5.46 -17.88 15.14
N GLU A 85 6.20 -18.92 14.76
CA GLU A 85 7.15 -19.56 15.67
C GLU A 85 8.22 -18.59 16.16
N ARG A 86 8.84 -17.80 15.28
CA ARG A 86 9.79 -16.74 15.69
C ARG A 86 9.13 -15.71 16.60
N MET A 87 7.91 -15.28 16.27
CA MET A 87 7.18 -14.28 17.05
C MET A 87 6.90 -14.72 18.48
N ARG A 88 6.64 -16.02 18.70
CA ARG A 88 6.45 -16.58 20.05
C ARG A 88 7.65 -16.38 20.97
N TYR A 89 8.87 -16.39 20.43
CA TYR A 89 10.11 -16.23 21.20
C TYR A 89 10.54 -14.76 21.31
N LEU A 90 10.37 -13.99 20.24
CA LEU A 90 10.96 -12.65 20.15
C LEU A 90 10.02 -11.54 20.64
N LEU A 91 8.70 -11.72 20.51
CA LEU A 91 7.72 -10.70 20.90
C LEU A 91 7.82 -10.30 22.39
N PRO A 92 7.99 -11.22 23.36
CA PRO A 92 8.16 -10.84 24.77
C PRO A 92 9.30 -9.83 24.99
N SER A 93 10.44 -10.06 24.35
CA SER A 93 11.61 -9.19 24.42
C SER A 93 11.34 -7.83 23.78
N ILE A 94 10.69 -7.81 22.61
CA ILE A 94 10.30 -6.55 21.94
C ILE A 94 9.37 -5.71 22.83
N LEU A 95 8.31 -6.32 23.37
CA LEU A 95 7.35 -5.63 24.24
C LEU A 95 8.00 -5.12 25.52
N LYS A 96 8.95 -5.88 26.07
CA LYS A 96 9.73 -5.47 27.26
C LYS A 96 10.58 -4.24 26.98
N ILE A 97 11.29 -4.20 25.84
CA ILE A 97 12.14 -3.07 25.43
C ILE A 97 11.30 -1.81 25.16
N LEU A 98 10.13 -1.98 24.52
CA LEU A 98 9.18 -0.89 24.26
C LEU A 98 8.41 -0.42 25.52
N GLY A 99 8.50 -1.18 26.63
CA GLY A 99 7.85 -0.81 27.90
C GLY A 99 6.33 -0.88 27.86
N VAL A 100 5.76 -1.75 27.04
CA VAL A 100 4.30 -1.82 26.79
C VAL A 100 3.56 -2.33 28.03
N ARG A 101 2.61 -1.53 28.53
CA ARG A 101 1.76 -1.88 29.68
C ARG A 101 0.26 -1.83 29.39
N GLU A 102 -0.14 -1.40 28.19
CA GLU A 102 -1.54 -1.17 27.80
C GLU A 102 -1.92 -1.91 26.50
N GLY A 103 -3.15 -2.43 26.45
CA GLY A 103 -3.64 -3.30 25.37
C GLY A 103 -3.76 -2.63 24.01
N ARG A 104 -4.12 -1.34 23.97
CA ARG A 104 -4.21 -0.57 22.72
C ARG A 104 -2.86 -0.44 21.99
N ASN A 105 -1.76 -0.39 22.74
CA ASN A 105 -0.41 -0.29 22.18
C ASN A 105 0.03 -1.60 21.53
N LEU A 106 -0.44 -2.76 22.02
CA LEU A 106 -0.09 -4.06 21.47
C LEU A 106 -0.56 -4.23 20.03
N ASN A 107 -1.80 -3.86 19.72
CA ASN A 107 -2.33 -4.02 18.35
C ASN A 107 -1.49 -3.21 17.35
N SER A 108 -1.22 -1.95 17.69
CA SER A 108 -0.38 -1.06 16.87
C SER A 108 1.04 -1.60 16.68
N ILE A 109 1.67 -2.15 17.72
CA ILE A 109 2.99 -2.79 17.62
C ILE A 109 2.95 -4.00 16.71
N MET A 110 1.97 -4.89 16.91
CA MET A 110 1.82 -6.10 16.12
C MET A 110 1.61 -5.79 14.64
N LEU A 111 0.79 -4.78 14.31
CA LEU A 111 0.60 -4.31 12.94
C LEU A 111 1.91 -3.83 12.32
N ARG A 112 2.64 -2.96 13.02
CA ARG A 112 3.92 -2.43 12.53
C ARG A 112 4.98 -3.53 12.34
N ILE A 113 5.03 -4.52 13.23
CA ILE A 113 5.92 -5.68 13.07
C ILE A 113 5.50 -6.50 11.84
N ASP A 114 4.20 -6.78 11.70
CA ASP A 114 3.67 -7.55 10.57
C ASP A 114 3.91 -6.85 9.22
N ASP A 115 3.69 -5.53 9.15
CA ASP A 115 4.03 -4.68 7.99
C ASP A 115 5.50 -4.82 7.62
N CYS A 116 6.39 -4.59 8.59
CA CYS A 116 7.83 -4.69 8.37
C CYS A 116 8.25 -6.09 7.87
N CYS A 117 7.69 -7.14 8.46
CA CYS A 117 7.99 -8.52 8.08
C CYS A 117 7.41 -8.92 6.72
N HIS A 118 6.26 -8.36 6.34
CA HIS A 118 5.64 -8.57 5.03
C HIS A 118 6.46 -7.94 3.91
N ASP A 119 6.91 -6.71 4.11
CA ASP A 119 7.63 -5.94 3.09
C ASP A 119 9.10 -6.34 2.97
N PHE A 120 9.72 -6.80 4.06
CA PHE A 120 11.13 -7.18 4.11
C PHE A 120 11.60 -8.09 2.96
N PRO A 121 10.96 -9.24 2.65
CA PRO A 121 11.40 -10.10 1.55
C PRO A 121 11.27 -9.45 0.17
N ILE A 122 10.35 -8.50 0.00
CA ILE A 122 10.17 -7.74 -1.24
C ILE A 122 11.35 -6.78 -1.39
N VAL A 123 11.59 -5.95 -0.36
CA VAL A 123 12.69 -4.97 -0.33
C VAL A 123 14.06 -5.66 -0.42
N ALA A 124 14.26 -6.78 0.27
CA ALA A 124 15.53 -7.49 0.27
C ALA A 124 15.91 -8.08 -1.09
N LYS A 125 14.91 -8.40 -1.93
CA LYS A 125 15.11 -8.92 -3.30
C LYS A 125 15.16 -7.83 -4.36
N SER A 126 14.73 -6.62 -4.02
CA SER A 126 14.75 -5.47 -4.95
C SER A 126 16.16 -5.16 -5.45
N ALA A 127 16.25 -4.70 -6.69
CA ALA A 127 17.50 -4.20 -7.24
C ALA A 127 17.87 -2.85 -6.60
N HIS A 128 19.15 -2.48 -6.65
CA HIS A 128 19.63 -1.23 -6.08
C HIS A 128 18.91 -0.01 -6.69
N GLU A 129 18.44 0.91 -5.84
CA GLU A 129 17.63 2.09 -6.19
C GLU A 129 18.14 2.82 -7.44
N LYS A 130 19.44 3.15 -7.50
CA LYS A 130 20.05 3.81 -8.67
C LYS A 130 19.86 3.06 -9.99
N LYS A 131 19.93 1.73 -9.97
CA LYS A 131 19.76 0.89 -11.17
C LYS A 131 18.28 0.87 -11.58
N VAL A 132 17.38 0.73 -10.61
CA VAL A 132 15.93 0.74 -10.84
C VAL A 132 15.47 2.10 -11.37
N ARG A 133 15.87 3.19 -10.71
CA ARG A 133 15.56 4.57 -11.17
C ARG A 133 16.07 4.82 -12.58
N LYS A 134 17.31 4.41 -12.89
CA LYS A 134 17.86 4.55 -14.24
C LYS A 134 17.03 3.78 -15.27
N ALA A 135 16.62 2.54 -14.95
CA ALA A 135 15.77 1.75 -15.83
C ALA A 135 14.40 2.41 -16.05
N ILE A 136 13.69 2.77 -14.98
CA ILE A 136 12.40 3.47 -15.04
C ILE A 136 12.50 4.75 -15.89
N ARG A 137 13.54 5.55 -15.66
CA ARG A 137 13.78 6.78 -16.43
C ARG A 137 14.00 6.48 -17.92
N THR A 138 14.76 5.43 -18.24
CA THR A 138 14.96 4.99 -19.62
C THR A 138 13.65 4.53 -20.26
N ASP A 139 12.86 3.73 -19.56
CA ASP A 139 11.58 3.21 -20.06
C ASP A 139 10.58 4.34 -20.32
N ILE A 140 10.48 5.31 -19.41
CA ILE A 140 9.59 6.48 -19.56
C ILE A 140 10.04 7.38 -20.71
N ALA A 141 11.35 7.61 -20.85
CA ALA A 141 11.88 8.34 -21.99
C ALA A 141 11.60 7.61 -23.32
N GLN A 142 11.66 6.28 -23.31
CA GLN A 142 11.32 5.46 -24.47
C GLN A 142 9.83 5.55 -24.80
N ILE A 143 8.93 5.47 -23.81
CA ILE A 143 7.48 5.67 -24.00
C ILE A 143 7.20 7.02 -24.66
N ARG A 144 7.82 8.10 -24.15
CA ARG A 144 7.67 9.44 -24.73
C ARG A 144 8.05 9.47 -26.21
N ASN A 145 9.22 8.90 -26.55
CA ASN A 145 9.72 8.90 -27.92
C ASN A 145 8.84 8.02 -28.84
N LEU A 146 8.45 6.83 -28.39
CA LEU A 146 7.58 5.92 -29.15
C LEU A 146 6.19 6.52 -29.38
N ALA A 147 5.62 7.23 -28.40
CA ALA A 147 4.34 7.92 -28.56
C ALA A 147 4.42 8.99 -29.67
N GLN A 148 5.53 9.73 -29.72
CA GLN A 148 5.76 10.74 -30.76
C GLN A 148 5.98 10.12 -32.15
N GLU A 149 6.76 9.04 -32.24
CA GLU A 149 6.99 8.30 -33.48
C GLU A 149 5.70 7.67 -34.04
N LEU A 150 4.89 7.08 -33.15
CA LEU A 150 3.62 6.48 -33.53
C LEU A 150 2.64 7.53 -34.01
N ARG A 151 2.52 8.66 -33.31
CA ARG A 151 1.70 9.80 -33.74
C ARG A 151 2.07 10.27 -35.15
N ALA A 152 3.36 10.50 -35.40
CA ALA A 152 3.84 10.94 -36.72
C ALA A 152 3.60 9.90 -37.83
N THR A 153 3.51 8.61 -37.47
CA THR A 153 3.19 7.53 -38.41
C THR A 153 1.69 7.47 -38.68
N LEU A 154 0.86 7.64 -37.63
CA LEU A 154 -0.59 7.67 -37.74
C LEU A 154 -1.07 8.86 -38.57
N GLU A 155 -0.52 10.05 -38.39
CA GLU A 155 -0.84 11.24 -39.21
C GLU A 155 -0.60 11.00 -40.71
N LYS A 156 0.38 10.16 -41.08
CA LYS A 156 0.64 9.80 -42.48
C LYS A 156 -0.29 8.72 -43.02
N ALA A 157 -0.72 7.81 -42.15
CA ALA A 157 -1.54 6.66 -42.51
C ALA A 157 -3.04 6.88 -42.32
N GLU A 158 -3.43 8.01 -41.72
CA GLU A 158 -4.79 8.33 -41.28
C GLU A 158 -5.86 8.02 -42.33
N THR A 159 -5.66 8.52 -43.55
CA THR A 159 -6.62 8.35 -44.66
C THR A 159 -6.83 6.89 -45.06
N HIS A 160 -5.90 5.99 -44.71
CA HIS A 160 -5.97 4.57 -45.03
C HIS A 160 -6.59 3.73 -43.92
N ILE A 161 -6.51 4.17 -42.66
CA ILE A 161 -6.90 3.37 -41.49
C ILE A 161 -8.12 3.92 -40.74
N ASN A 162 -8.42 5.22 -40.89
CA ASN A 162 -9.43 5.87 -40.05
C ASN A 162 -10.82 5.25 -40.24
N HIS A 163 -11.18 4.93 -41.49
CA HIS A 163 -12.47 4.32 -41.81
C HIS A 163 -12.66 2.96 -41.12
N GLU A 164 -11.66 2.09 -41.22
CA GLU A 164 -11.68 0.75 -40.59
C GLU A 164 -11.68 0.86 -39.06
N LEU A 165 -10.91 1.81 -38.50
CA LEU A 165 -10.87 2.05 -37.06
C LEU A 165 -12.22 2.51 -36.51
N GLU A 166 -12.87 3.45 -37.17
CA GLU A 166 -14.20 3.94 -36.78
C GLU A 166 -15.25 2.83 -36.86
N GLN A 167 -15.25 2.04 -37.94
CA GLN A 167 -16.17 0.90 -38.07
C GLN A 167 -15.95 -0.14 -36.98
N HIS A 168 -14.70 -0.50 -36.70
CA HIS A 168 -14.38 -1.50 -35.68
C HIS A 168 -14.82 -1.06 -34.29
N VAL A 169 -14.56 0.20 -33.91
CA VAL A 169 -14.98 0.74 -32.60
C VAL A 169 -16.50 0.89 -32.53
N ALA A 170 -17.18 1.21 -33.63
CA ALA A 170 -18.64 1.27 -33.67
C ALA A 170 -19.28 -0.10 -33.42
N ILE A 171 -18.73 -1.18 -34.00
CA ILE A 171 -19.21 -2.55 -33.75
C ILE A 171 -19.04 -2.92 -32.26
N LEU A 172 -17.88 -2.59 -31.67
CA LEU A 172 -17.62 -2.85 -30.25
C LEU A 172 -18.49 -1.99 -29.31
N ARG A 173 -18.90 -0.80 -29.75
CA ARG A 173 -19.81 0.11 -29.02
C ARG A 173 -21.20 -0.49 -28.84
N ASP A 174 -21.72 -1.16 -29.85
CA ASP A 174 -23.05 -1.77 -29.79
C ASP A 174 -23.11 -2.94 -28.80
N GLU A 175 -21.97 -3.51 -28.43
CA GLU A 175 -21.84 -4.59 -27.44
C GLU A 175 -21.52 -4.11 -26.01
N GLN A 176 -20.99 -2.88 -25.84
CA GLN A 176 -20.55 -2.35 -24.53
C GLN A 176 -20.95 -0.88 -24.31
N GLN A 177 -21.77 -0.61 -23.29
CA GLN A 177 -22.03 0.76 -22.86
C GLN A 177 -20.73 1.42 -22.34
N GLY A 178 -20.33 2.54 -22.95
CA GLY A 178 -19.27 3.42 -22.42
C GLY A 178 -17.99 3.53 -23.24
N VAL A 179 -17.92 2.99 -24.46
CA VAL A 179 -16.71 3.10 -25.29
C VAL A 179 -16.51 4.57 -25.75
N PRO A 180 -15.31 5.17 -25.62
CA PRO A 180 -15.03 6.57 -25.99
C PRO A 180 -15.17 6.85 -27.48
N SER A 181 -15.12 8.13 -27.86
CA SER A 181 -15.08 8.57 -29.27
C SER A 181 -13.96 7.87 -30.03
N SER A 182 -14.20 7.54 -31.30
CA SER A 182 -13.29 6.80 -32.18
C SER A 182 -12.62 7.71 -33.21
N GLY A 183 -11.51 7.24 -33.79
CA GLY A 183 -10.81 7.93 -34.88
C GLY A 183 -9.33 8.13 -34.60
N VAL A 184 -8.55 8.32 -35.65
CA VAL A 184 -7.10 8.54 -35.59
C VAL A 184 -6.79 9.85 -34.84
N GLU A 185 -7.63 10.87 -34.99
CA GLU A 185 -7.50 12.13 -34.25
C GLU A 185 -7.58 11.91 -32.72
N VAL A 186 -8.53 11.10 -32.25
CA VAL A 186 -8.66 10.77 -30.82
C VAL A 186 -7.45 10.00 -30.32
N LEU A 187 -6.95 9.06 -31.12
CA LEU A 187 -5.75 8.29 -30.78
C LEU A 187 -4.51 9.20 -30.70
N ASN A 188 -4.36 10.14 -31.63
CA ASN A 188 -3.29 11.14 -31.60
C ASN A 188 -3.37 12.02 -30.35
N GLN A 189 -4.58 12.42 -29.94
CA GLN A 189 -4.79 13.15 -28.70
C GLN A 189 -4.37 12.35 -27.46
N GLN A 190 -4.70 11.06 -27.41
CA GLN A 190 -4.28 10.16 -26.31
C GLN A 190 -2.76 9.95 -26.29
N LEU A 191 -2.11 9.85 -27.45
CA LEU A 191 -0.66 9.78 -27.55
C LEU A 191 0.01 11.06 -27.06
N ASP A 192 -0.58 12.23 -27.33
CA ASP A 192 -0.12 13.50 -26.75
C ASP A 192 -0.25 13.52 -25.23
N TRP A 193 -1.35 13.01 -24.67
CA TRP A 193 -1.51 12.91 -23.21
C TRP A 193 -0.45 12.01 -22.59
N LEU A 194 -0.20 10.85 -23.19
CA LEU A 194 0.83 9.91 -22.74
C LEU A 194 2.22 10.54 -22.78
N ARG A 195 2.55 11.22 -23.88
CA ARG A 195 3.83 11.91 -24.07
C ARG A 195 4.02 13.01 -23.03
N VAL A 196 3.02 13.87 -22.82
CA VAL A 196 3.07 14.95 -21.83
C VAL A 196 3.17 14.39 -20.42
N ALA A 197 2.44 13.31 -20.08
CA ALA A 197 2.55 12.65 -18.79
C ALA A 197 3.96 12.11 -18.53
N ALA A 198 4.59 11.49 -19.55
CA ALA A 198 5.97 11.03 -19.47
C ALA A 198 6.95 12.20 -19.26
N ASP A 199 6.78 13.32 -19.95
CA ASP A 199 7.61 14.52 -19.76
C ASP A 199 7.43 15.14 -18.36
N ILE A 200 6.20 15.17 -17.82
CA ILE A 200 5.94 15.61 -16.43
C ILE A 200 6.67 14.70 -15.45
N ALA A 201 6.58 13.39 -15.61
CA ALA A 201 7.20 12.44 -14.69
C ALA A 201 8.73 12.55 -14.71
N LEU A 202 9.33 12.71 -15.90
CA LEU A 202 10.77 12.97 -16.06
C LEU A 202 11.20 14.30 -15.42
N TYR A 203 10.43 15.37 -15.63
CA TYR A 203 10.72 16.68 -15.03
C TYR A 203 10.67 16.62 -13.50
N ARG A 204 9.65 15.96 -12.93
CA ARG A 204 9.53 15.76 -11.47
C ARG A 204 10.73 15.01 -10.88
N ASP A 205 11.25 13.99 -11.58
CA ASP A 205 12.47 13.30 -11.15
C ASP A 205 13.70 14.22 -11.22
N ASP A 206 13.81 15.05 -12.26
CA ASP A 206 14.92 16.00 -12.44
C ASP A 206 14.99 17.06 -11.33
N VAL A 207 13.85 17.58 -10.88
CA VAL A 207 13.78 18.58 -9.80
C VAL A 207 13.73 17.97 -8.39
N GLY A 208 13.75 16.64 -8.28
CA GLY A 208 13.75 15.94 -7.00
C GLY A 208 12.40 15.86 -6.29
N GLU A 209 11.29 16.15 -6.99
CA GLU A 209 9.91 16.05 -6.47
C GLU A 209 9.32 14.65 -6.68
N ASN A 210 10.10 13.59 -6.40
CA ASN A 210 9.66 12.19 -6.41
C ASN A 210 8.88 11.79 -7.68
N GLY A 211 9.44 12.06 -8.87
CA GLY A 211 8.78 11.77 -10.15
C GLY A 211 8.39 10.31 -10.38
N PHE A 212 9.06 9.37 -9.70
CA PHE A 212 8.73 7.95 -9.72
C PHE A 212 8.81 7.34 -8.32
N TYR A 213 7.98 6.35 -8.06
CA TYR A 213 8.22 5.42 -6.94
C TYR A 213 9.37 4.49 -7.31
N VAL A 214 10.47 4.55 -6.53
CA VAL A 214 11.61 3.66 -6.70
C VAL A 214 11.76 2.83 -5.44
N GLY A 215 11.45 1.54 -5.53
CA GLY A 215 11.76 0.60 -4.46
C GLY A 215 13.27 0.58 -4.22
N ASP A 216 13.68 0.65 -2.95
CA ASP A 216 15.07 0.48 -2.59
C ASP A 216 15.37 -0.95 -2.13
N ASN A 217 16.65 -1.28 -2.04
CA ASN A 217 17.10 -2.60 -1.58
C ASN A 217 17.68 -2.53 -0.15
N LYS A 218 17.18 -1.58 0.65
CA LYS A 218 17.75 -1.25 1.96
C LYS A 218 16.97 -1.91 3.09
N ALA A 219 16.69 -3.22 2.99
CA ALA A 219 15.87 -3.95 3.97
C ALA A 219 16.31 -3.75 5.44
N LYS A 220 17.64 -3.67 5.70
CA LYS A 220 18.17 -3.35 7.04
C LYS A 220 17.81 -1.94 7.51
N THR A 221 17.75 -0.96 6.61
CA THR A 221 17.34 0.42 6.93
C THR A 221 15.85 0.49 7.24
N HIS A 222 15.00 -0.23 6.50
CA HIS A 222 13.56 -0.33 6.78
C HIS A 222 13.29 -0.93 8.17
N VAL A 223 14.07 -1.93 8.58
CA VAL A 223 13.98 -2.46 9.95
C VAL A 223 14.34 -1.41 11.00
N VAL A 224 15.40 -0.62 10.76
CA VAL A 224 15.82 0.47 11.67
C VAL A 224 14.78 1.58 11.73
N GLU A 225 14.17 1.92 10.59
CA GLU A 225 13.06 2.88 10.50
C GLU A 225 11.86 2.41 11.32
N CYS A 226 11.41 1.17 11.11
CA CYS A 226 10.34 0.57 11.88
C CYS A 226 10.63 0.60 13.40
N ALA A 227 11.86 0.26 13.80
CA ALA A 227 12.29 0.33 15.20
C ALA A 227 12.29 1.77 15.74
N TYR A 228 12.72 2.74 14.93
CA TYR A 228 12.77 4.16 15.30
C TYR A 228 11.38 4.76 15.48
N ASP A 229 10.48 4.46 14.55
CA ASP A 229 9.08 4.87 14.66
C ASP A 229 8.47 4.34 15.95
N MET A 230 8.60 3.03 16.22
CA MET A 230 8.12 2.45 17.47
C MET A 230 8.75 3.17 18.68
N ALA A 231 10.06 3.43 18.65
CA ALA A 231 10.75 4.10 19.74
C ALA A 231 10.24 5.52 20.00
N ILE A 232 9.88 6.27 18.96
CA ILE A 232 9.27 7.59 19.09
C ILE A 232 7.87 7.47 19.69
N TRP A 233 7.02 6.60 19.13
CA TRP A 233 5.62 6.49 19.52
C TRP A 233 5.43 5.97 20.95
N TYR A 234 6.32 5.10 21.42
CA TYR A 234 6.25 4.54 22.78
C TYR A 234 7.25 5.19 23.75
N GLY A 235 8.05 6.15 23.27
CA GLY A 235 9.06 6.87 24.06
C GLY A 235 10.25 6.02 24.52
N ARG A 236 10.36 4.76 24.05
CA ARG A 236 11.39 3.78 24.44
C ARG A 236 11.62 2.76 23.31
N PRO A 237 12.85 2.23 23.16
CA PRO A 237 14.07 2.61 23.87
C PRO A 237 14.64 3.91 23.30
N ALA A 238 15.53 4.58 24.05
CA ALA A 238 16.19 5.78 23.54
C ALA A 238 17.02 5.46 22.29
N PHE A 239 16.94 6.33 21.27
CA PHE A 239 17.73 6.16 20.06
C PHE A 239 19.22 6.39 20.33
N VAL A 240 19.97 5.28 20.39
CA VAL A 240 21.42 5.28 20.62
C VAL A 240 22.10 4.45 19.54
N THR A 241 23.05 5.05 18.83
CA THR A 241 23.75 4.41 17.70
C THR A 241 24.84 3.41 18.12
N THR A 242 25.18 3.37 19.40
CA THR A 242 26.19 2.46 19.96
C THR A 242 25.73 1.00 19.84
N PRO A 243 26.58 0.09 19.31
CA PRO A 243 26.29 -1.35 19.33
C PRO A 243 26.00 -1.85 20.76
N GLY A 244 25.00 -2.71 20.90
CA GLY A 244 24.59 -3.25 22.20
C GLY A 244 23.65 -2.35 23.02
N SER A 245 23.23 -1.19 22.48
CA SER A 245 22.12 -0.43 23.06
C SER A 245 20.80 -1.20 22.95
N ASP A 246 19.82 -0.88 23.81
CA ASP A 246 18.46 -1.44 23.73
C ASP A 246 17.82 -1.16 22.37
N PHE A 247 18.11 -0.01 21.75
CA PHE A 247 17.67 0.30 20.39
C PHE A 247 18.31 -0.63 19.34
N SER A 248 19.62 -0.86 19.45
CA SER A 248 20.32 -1.81 18.57
C SER A 248 19.78 -3.23 18.76
N PHE A 249 19.39 -3.60 19.98
CA PHE A 249 18.81 -4.89 20.29
C PHE A 249 17.38 -5.02 19.73
N LEU A 250 16.53 -4.00 19.85
CA LEU A 250 15.22 -3.94 19.20
C LEU A 250 15.34 -4.13 17.68
N CYS A 251 16.26 -3.43 17.03
CA CYS A 251 16.52 -3.58 15.60
C CYS A 251 16.90 -5.03 15.24
N ALA A 252 17.73 -5.68 16.06
CA ALA A 252 18.14 -7.06 15.83
C ALA A 252 16.97 -8.04 15.93
N LEU A 253 16.11 -7.88 16.94
CA LEU A 253 14.91 -8.72 17.11
C LEU A 253 13.94 -8.58 15.92
N LEU A 254 13.71 -7.35 15.44
CA LEU A 254 12.86 -7.11 14.28
C LEU A 254 13.47 -7.68 12.99
N PHE A 255 14.80 -7.58 12.83
CA PHE A 255 15.50 -8.19 11.70
C PHE A 255 15.38 -9.72 11.70
N GLU A 256 15.53 -10.35 12.87
CA GLU A 256 15.38 -11.80 13.01
C GLU A 256 13.94 -12.24 12.70
N LEU A 257 12.94 -11.48 13.15
CA LEU A 257 11.53 -11.74 12.81
C LEU A 257 11.28 -11.71 11.31
N ALA A 258 11.74 -10.65 10.65
CA ALA A 258 11.49 -10.37 9.24
C ALA A 258 12.29 -11.28 8.30
N GLY A 259 13.59 -11.44 8.56
CA GLY A 259 14.51 -12.18 7.69
C GLY A 259 14.80 -13.62 8.10
N GLY A 260 14.54 -14.00 9.35
CA GLY A 260 14.89 -15.31 9.91
C GLY A 260 16.39 -15.52 10.16
N GLY A 261 17.23 -14.50 9.93
CA GLY A 261 18.67 -14.54 10.18
C GLY A 261 19.02 -14.02 11.56
N GLN A 262 19.86 -14.76 12.30
CA GLN A 262 20.38 -14.37 13.61
C GLN A 262 21.69 -13.58 13.48
N ASP A 263 22.05 -12.85 14.54
CA ASP A 263 23.36 -12.16 14.71
C ASP A 263 23.77 -11.17 13.61
N ALA A 264 22.82 -10.65 12.84
CA ALA A 264 23.11 -9.67 11.81
C ALA A 264 23.48 -8.32 12.44
N SER A 265 24.71 -7.85 12.20
CA SER A 265 25.08 -6.49 12.58
C SER A 265 24.26 -5.46 11.79
N LEU A 266 23.58 -4.58 12.54
CA LEU A 266 22.79 -3.45 12.04
C LEU A 266 23.47 -2.10 12.34
N ALA A 267 24.63 -2.09 13.00
CA ALA A 267 25.32 -0.86 13.40
C ALA A 267 25.52 0.12 12.23
N GLY A 268 25.96 -0.38 11.07
CA GLY A 268 26.12 0.43 9.86
C GLY A 268 24.80 1.02 9.32
N ALA A 269 23.68 0.29 9.45
CA ALA A 269 22.37 0.78 9.05
C ALA A 269 21.86 1.85 10.03
N ILE A 270 22.01 1.61 11.33
CA ILE A 270 21.67 2.55 12.40
C ILE A 270 22.45 3.86 12.25
N SER A 271 23.77 3.80 12.05
CA SER A 271 24.60 5.00 11.87
C SER A 271 24.30 5.77 10.57
N LYS A 272 23.84 5.09 9.51
CA LYS A 272 23.38 5.75 8.28
C LYS A 272 22.02 6.42 8.51
N PHE A 273 21.08 5.71 9.12
CA PHE A 273 19.75 6.22 9.44
C PHE A 273 19.82 7.45 10.37
N ALA A 274 20.71 7.42 11.37
CA ALA A 274 20.95 8.54 12.29
C ALA A 274 21.24 9.89 11.62
N ARG A 275 21.82 9.86 10.40
CA ARG A 275 22.19 11.03 9.60
C ARG A 275 21.24 11.28 8.42
N SER A 276 20.22 10.45 8.26
CA SER A 276 19.31 10.49 7.11
C SER A 276 18.32 11.66 7.19
N ALA A 277 17.87 12.12 6.03
CA ALA A 277 16.76 13.09 5.95
C ALA A 277 15.45 12.51 6.48
N LEU A 278 15.24 11.19 6.29
CA LEU A 278 14.08 10.47 6.79
C LEU A 278 13.94 10.56 8.30
N ARG A 279 15.02 10.36 9.06
CA ARG A 279 15.01 10.56 10.51
C ARG A 279 14.55 11.97 10.89
N LYS A 280 15.10 12.99 10.24
CA LYS A 280 14.72 14.39 10.51
C LYS A 280 13.25 14.64 10.23
N LYS A 281 12.71 14.03 9.18
CA LYS A 281 11.29 14.07 8.86
C LYS A 281 10.47 13.41 9.98
N LEU A 282 10.80 12.19 10.39
CA LEU A 282 10.11 11.49 11.48
C LEU A 282 10.16 12.25 12.81
N ASP A 283 11.28 12.91 13.11
CA ASP A 283 11.40 13.80 14.27
C ASP A 283 10.46 15.00 14.16
N SER A 284 10.36 15.60 12.97
CA SER A 284 9.43 16.72 12.69
C SER A 284 7.98 16.27 12.76
N ASP A 285 7.61 15.18 12.12
CA ASP A 285 6.25 14.63 12.08
C ASP A 285 5.79 14.26 13.50
N ALA A 286 6.68 13.69 14.32
CA ALA A 286 6.38 13.36 15.71
C ALA A 286 6.24 14.61 16.59
N GLU A 287 7.04 15.65 16.33
CA GLU A 287 6.94 16.92 17.04
C GLU A 287 5.65 17.65 16.67
N GLU A 288 5.31 17.70 15.39
CA GLU A 288 4.03 18.20 14.89
C GLU A 288 2.86 17.44 15.53
N SER A 289 2.91 16.09 15.56
CA SER A 289 1.87 15.29 16.22
C SER A 289 1.77 15.55 17.73
N ARG A 290 2.90 15.77 18.43
CA ARG A 290 2.87 16.15 19.85
C ARG A 290 2.27 17.53 20.06
N GLN A 291 2.59 18.48 19.19
CA GLN A 291 2.00 19.82 19.21
C GLN A 291 0.50 19.73 18.91
N GLU A 292 0.10 19.00 17.87
CA GLU A 292 -1.30 18.81 17.47
C GLU A 292 -2.19 18.23 18.58
N ASN A 293 -1.62 17.35 19.40
CA ASN A 293 -2.31 16.71 20.52
C ASN A 293 -2.08 17.38 21.88
N SER A 294 -1.42 18.54 21.92
CA SER A 294 -1.20 19.29 23.17
C SER A 294 -2.43 20.12 23.56
N ASP A 295 -2.68 20.30 24.86
CA ASP A 295 -3.80 21.09 25.36
C ASP A 295 -3.77 22.56 24.90
N ASP A 296 -2.57 23.11 24.68
CA ASP A 296 -2.36 24.48 24.22
C ASP A 296 -2.65 24.66 22.72
N TYR A 297 -2.52 23.59 21.92
CA TYR A 297 -2.94 23.56 20.52
C TYR A 297 -4.43 23.21 20.41
N LEU A 298 -4.93 22.26 21.20
CA LEU A 298 -6.34 21.84 21.19
C LEU A 298 -7.29 22.98 21.57
N LYS A 299 -6.91 23.91 22.47
CA LYS A 299 -7.75 25.05 22.86
C LYS A 299 -8.16 25.98 21.70
N PRO A 300 -7.24 26.51 20.88
CA PRO A 300 -7.61 27.25 19.67
C PRO A 300 -8.14 26.35 18.54
N HIS A 301 -7.82 25.05 18.51
CA HIS A 301 -8.35 24.10 17.51
C HIS A 301 -9.84 23.75 17.67
N VAL A 302 -10.37 23.85 18.89
CA VAL A 302 -11.82 23.80 19.15
C VAL A 302 -12.51 25.10 18.66
N GLU A 303 -11.74 26.17 18.42
CA GLU A 303 -12.24 27.50 18.02
C GLU A 303 -12.02 27.83 16.53
N ASP A 304 -11.02 27.21 15.87
CA ASP A 304 -10.67 27.39 14.45
C ASP A 304 -10.81 26.08 13.64
N ASN A 305 -11.99 25.91 13.04
CA ASN A 305 -12.33 24.79 12.15
C ASN A 305 -11.63 24.86 10.77
N PHE A 306 -10.76 25.84 10.49
CA PHE A 306 -10.25 26.12 9.15
C PHE A 306 -8.78 25.75 8.92
N LEU A 307 -8.04 25.20 9.90
CA LEU A 307 -6.63 24.82 9.69
C LEU A 307 -6.43 23.85 8.51
N HIS A 308 -7.32 22.86 8.37
CA HIS A 308 -7.27 21.91 7.26
C HIS A 308 -7.41 22.59 5.89
N VAL A 309 -8.17 23.70 5.84
CA VAL A 309 -8.35 24.53 4.65
C VAL A 309 -7.09 25.34 4.38
N THR A 310 -6.51 25.95 5.41
CA THR A 310 -5.24 26.69 5.29
C THR A 310 -4.12 25.79 4.77
N ARG A 311 -3.95 24.59 5.34
CA ARG A 311 -3.01 23.58 4.83
C ARG A 311 -3.31 23.21 3.37
N ARG A 312 -4.59 22.98 3.03
CA ARG A 312 -4.99 22.66 1.66
C ARG A 312 -4.66 23.79 0.67
N ILE A 313 -4.87 25.04 1.06
CA ILE A 313 -4.52 26.22 0.24
C ILE A 313 -3.01 26.32 0.07
N GLU A 314 -2.23 26.07 1.11
CA GLU A 314 -0.76 26.06 1.06
C GLU A 314 -0.24 24.97 0.11
N GLU A 315 -0.77 23.75 0.20
CA GLU A 315 -0.47 22.64 -0.72
C GLU A 315 -0.78 23.01 -2.16
N LEU A 316 -1.99 23.51 -2.43
CA LEU A 316 -2.40 23.93 -3.77
C LEU A 316 -1.55 25.09 -4.29
N THR A 317 -1.15 26.01 -3.43
CA THR A 317 -0.24 27.11 -3.78
C THR A 317 1.15 26.58 -4.15
N GLY A 318 1.65 25.59 -3.42
CA GLY A 318 2.88 24.87 -3.75
C GLY A 318 2.78 24.19 -5.12
N GLU A 319 1.67 23.51 -5.38
CA GLU A 319 1.40 22.86 -6.67
C GLU A 319 1.31 23.88 -7.82
N ALA A 320 0.66 25.03 -7.61
CA ALA A 320 0.61 26.10 -8.61
C ALA A 320 2.00 26.65 -8.95
N ARG A 321 2.89 26.81 -7.94
CA ARG A 321 4.29 27.22 -8.17
C ARG A 321 5.05 26.16 -8.96
N PHE A 322 4.86 24.88 -8.66
CA PHE A 322 5.45 23.78 -9.41
C PHE A 322 5.06 23.83 -10.90
N TRP A 323 3.76 23.93 -11.21
CA TRP A 323 3.30 23.98 -12.60
C TRP A 323 3.81 25.22 -13.35
N LYS A 324 3.87 26.37 -12.68
CA LYS A 324 4.45 27.59 -13.24
C LYS A 324 5.95 27.42 -13.55
N ALA A 325 6.72 26.91 -12.60
CA ALA A 325 8.15 26.65 -12.78
C ALA A 325 8.41 25.64 -13.91
N MET A 326 7.58 24.61 -14.02
CA MET A 326 7.66 23.63 -15.10
C MET A 326 7.40 24.27 -16.47
N MET A 327 6.37 25.10 -16.61
CA MET A 327 6.08 25.83 -17.86
C MET A 327 7.23 26.77 -18.27
N GLU A 328 7.92 27.37 -17.30
CA GLU A 328 9.06 28.28 -17.52
C GLU A 328 10.40 27.54 -17.75
N SER A 329 10.47 26.24 -17.45
CA SER A 329 11.73 25.47 -17.45
C SER A 329 12.37 25.27 -18.83
N ARG A 330 11.58 25.23 -19.90
CA ARG A 330 12.03 25.03 -21.28
C ARG A 330 10.96 25.44 -22.29
N ALA A 331 11.35 25.50 -23.56
CA ALA A 331 10.40 25.68 -24.65
C ALA A 331 9.56 24.40 -24.84
N TRP A 332 8.31 24.45 -24.40
CA TRP A 332 7.31 23.40 -24.62
C TRP A 332 6.67 23.55 -26.00
N ASP A 333 6.33 22.43 -26.64
CA ASP A 333 5.45 22.45 -27.82
C ASP A 333 4.00 22.82 -27.44
N ASP A 334 3.18 23.10 -28.44
CA ASP A 334 1.85 23.66 -28.23
C ASP A 334 0.90 22.71 -27.50
N ALA A 335 0.99 21.40 -27.77
CA ALA A 335 0.23 20.39 -27.06
C ALA A 335 0.61 20.35 -25.57
N ALA A 336 1.92 20.33 -25.27
CA ALA A 336 2.40 20.37 -23.89
C ALA A 336 2.02 21.67 -23.18
N LYS A 337 2.14 22.84 -23.83
CA LYS A 337 1.69 24.13 -23.28
C LYS A 337 0.20 24.11 -22.94
N TYR A 338 -0.63 23.58 -23.83
CA TYR A 338 -2.06 23.43 -23.59
C TYR A 338 -2.33 22.57 -22.35
N HIS A 339 -1.71 21.40 -22.23
CA HIS A 339 -1.93 20.52 -21.09
C HIS A 339 -1.40 21.07 -19.77
N LEU A 340 -0.20 21.67 -19.76
CA LEU A 340 0.38 22.27 -18.56
C LEU A 340 -0.43 23.48 -18.10
N SER A 341 -0.89 24.33 -19.02
CA SER A 341 -1.76 25.48 -18.67
C SER A 341 -3.12 25.03 -18.13
N ARG A 342 -3.73 23.97 -18.68
CA ARG A 342 -4.97 23.39 -18.15
C ARG A 342 -4.78 22.83 -16.73
N ARG A 343 -3.64 22.21 -16.44
CA ARG A 343 -3.30 21.76 -15.07
C ARG A 343 -3.14 22.93 -14.11
N LEU A 344 -2.41 23.97 -14.50
CA LEU A 344 -2.26 25.18 -13.69
C LEU A 344 -3.61 25.85 -13.42
N LEU A 345 -4.45 26.01 -14.45
CA LEU A 345 -5.79 26.59 -14.31
C LEU A 345 -6.66 25.78 -13.35
N ALA A 346 -6.66 24.44 -13.46
CA ALA A 346 -7.41 23.59 -12.54
C ALA A 346 -6.98 23.78 -11.08
N VAL A 347 -5.67 23.90 -10.81
CA VAL A 347 -5.17 24.17 -9.45
C VAL A 347 -5.57 25.56 -8.97
N LEU A 348 -5.56 26.58 -9.84
CA LEU A 348 -6.01 27.93 -9.50
C LEU A 348 -7.52 27.98 -9.22
N GLU A 349 -8.31 27.23 -10.00
CA GLU A 349 -9.75 27.04 -9.75
C GLU A 349 -9.98 26.33 -8.41
N ASP A 350 -9.22 25.28 -8.10
CA ASP A 350 -9.30 24.59 -6.80
C ASP A 350 -8.94 25.51 -5.62
N ILE A 351 -7.94 26.40 -5.77
CA ILE A 351 -7.63 27.42 -4.76
C ILE A 351 -8.80 28.38 -4.58
N GLN A 352 -9.40 28.83 -5.68
CA GLN A 352 -10.54 29.74 -5.65
C GLN A 352 -11.76 29.08 -4.99
N ASP A 353 -12.05 27.84 -5.35
CA ASP A 353 -13.14 27.05 -4.77
C ASP A 353 -12.91 26.76 -3.29
N ALA A 354 -11.69 26.41 -2.88
CA ALA A 354 -11.35 26.20 -1.47
C ALA A 354 -11.57 27.48 -0.65
N ASN A 355 -11.16 28.64 -1.18
CA ASN A 355 -11.40 29.94 -0.56
C ASN A 355 -12.89 30.31 -0.50
N GLN A 356 -13.70 29.94 -1.51
CA GLN A 356 -15.12 30.27 -1.56
C GLN A 356 -15.98 29.34 -0.69
N ARG A 357 -15.75 28.02 -0.74
CA ARG A 357 -16.53 27.02 0.02
C ARG A 357 -16.27 27.08 1.52
N HIS A 358 -15.06 27.46 1.90
CA HIS A 358 -14.62 27.47 3.29
C HIS A 358 -14.29 28.88 3.79
N GLY A 359 -14.94 29.89 3.22
CA GLY A 359 -15.04 31.21 3.87
C GLY A 359 -15.61 31.09 5.30
N PRO A 360 -15.66 32.20 6.08
CA PRO A 360 -15.80 32.20 7.54
C PRO A 360 -17.20 31.78 8.04
N HIS A 361 -17.62 30.57 7.73
CA HIS A 361 -18.85 29.95 8.18
C HIS A 361 -18.50 28.69 8.96
N ARG A 362 -18.69 28.77 10.29
CA ARG A 362 -18.57 27.62 11.19
C ARG A 362 -19.52 26.52 10.72
N VAL A 363 -18.98 25.39 10.28
CA VAL A 363 -19.74 24.16 10.10
C VAL A 363 -19.67 23.41 11.43
N TRP A 364 -20.79 23.36 12.15
CA TRP A 364 -21.00 22.37 13.21
C TRP A 364 -21.32 21.04 12.52
N SER A 365 -20.63 19.96 12.90
CA SER A 365 -21.09 18.62 12.54
C SER A 365 -22.04 18.17 13.64
N ASP A 366 -23.28 17.86 13.26
CA ASP A 366 -24.20 17.24 14.19
C ASP A 366 -23.69 15.83 14.52
N PRO A 367 -23.72 15.41 15.79
CA PRO A 367 -23.37 14.04 16.16
C PRO A 367 -24.32 13.06 15.46
N ILE A 368 -23.74 12.02 14.83
CA ILE A 368 -24.52 10.92 14.23
C ILE A 368 -25.38 10.31 15.33
N ASP A 369 -26.69 10.22 15.08
CA ASP A 369 -27.63 9.58 16.00
C ASP A 369 -27.25 8.10 16.19
N GLU A 370 -27.35 7.59 17.42
CA GLU A 370 -26.99 6.20 17.75
C GLU A 370 -27.77 5.18 16.90
N VAL A 371 -29.00 5.53 16.51
CA VAL A 371 -29.84 4.72 15.63
C VAL A 371 -29.29 4.66 14.20
N GLU A 372 -28.79 5.78 13.68
CA GLU A 372 -28.15 5.83 12.36
C GLU A 372 -26.84 5.05 12.36
N LEU A 373 -26.03 5.19 13.42
CA LEU A 373 -24.81 4.40 13.59
C LEU A 373 -25.11 2.90 13.64
N ALA A 374 -26.13 2.50 14.41
CA ALA A 374 -26.54 1.10 14.50
C ALA A 374 -27.02 0.55 13.15
N ARG A 375 -27.78 1.35 12.38
CA ARG A 375 -28.24 0.99 11.04
C ARG A 375 -27.07 0.84 10.07
N PHE A 376 -26.12 1.77 10.09
CA PHE A 376 -24.91 1.69 9.27
C PHE A 376 -24.09 0.43 9.56
N VAL A 377 -23.87 0.13 10.85
CA VAL A 377 -23.16 -1.10 11.26
C VAL A 377 -23.88 -2.36 10.80
N LEU A 378 -25.22 -2.40 10.83
CA LEU A 378 -25.99 -3.53 10.33
C LEU A 378 -25.87 -3.68 8.80
N GLN A 379 -26.00 -2.59 8.06
CA GLN A 379 -25.86 -2.59 6.59
C GLN A 379 -24.47 -3.03 6.15
N GLU A 380 -23.40 -2.58 6.83
CA GLU A 380 -22.05 -3.05 6.55
C GLU A 380 -21.90 -4.55 6.79
N ARG A 381 -22.48 -5.10 7.87
CA ARG A 381 -22.46 -6.55 8.12
C ARG A 381 -23.20 -7.35 7.06
N GLU A 382 -24.36 -6.90 6.63
CA GLU A 382 -25.13 -7.55 5.55
C GLU A 382 -24.37 -7.52 4.23
N ARG A 383 -23.74 -6.37 3.91
CA ARG A 383 -22.90 -6.22 2.73
C ARG A 383 -21.68 -7.15 2.77
N GLU A 384 -20.99 -7.23 3.90
CA GLU A 384 -19.84 -8.13 4.09
C GLU A 384 -20.23 -9.60 3.94
N ALA A 385 -21.40 -10.01 4.46
CA ALA A 385 -21.91 -11.38 4.30
C ALA A 385 -22.25 -11.70 2.84
N ALA A 386 -22.88 -10.78 2.12
CA ALA A 386 -23.19 -10.94 0.70
C ALA A 386 -21.91 -11.04 -0.15
N LEU A 387 -20.89 -10.23 0.15
CA LEU A 387 -19.59 -10.30 -0.52
C LEU A 387 -18.91 -11.66 -0.30
N LEU A 388 -18.93 -12.19 0.93
CA LEU A 388 -18.36 -13.50 1.22
C LEU A 388 -19.06 -14.63 0.42
N GLN A 389 -20.39 -14.59 0.32
CA GLN A 389 -21.12 -15.58 -0.50
C GLN A 389 -20.68 -15.52 -1.96
N LEU A 390 -20.56 -14.31 -2.52
CA LEU A 390 -20.08 -14.11 -3.88
C LEU A 390 -18.64 -14.63 -4.07
N GLU A 391 -17.75 -14.39 -3.11
CA GLU A 391 -16.39 -14.93 -3.11
C GLU A 391 -16.40 -16.47 -3.16
N ILE A 392 -17.20 -17.12 -2.30
CA ILE A 392 -17.33 -18.58 -2.24
C ILE A 392 -17.85 -19.14 -3.58
N GLU A 393 -18.91 -18.54 -4.12
CA GLU A 393 -19.50 -18.96 -5.40
C GLU A 393 -18.52 -18.82 -6.57
N THR A 394 -17.82 -17.68 -6.63
CA THR A 394 -16.80 -17.41 -7.64
C THR A 394 -15.70 -18.45 -7.56
N GLY A 395 -15.19 -18.73 -6.36
CA GLY A 395 -14.13 -19.73 -6.17
C GLY A 395 -14.57 -21.16 -6.49
N ARG A 396 -15.82 -21.53 -6.20
CA ARG A 396 -16.38 -22.83 -6.60
C ARG A 396 -16.41 -22.98 -8.12
N LYS A 397 -16.87 -21.95 -8.84
CA LYS A 397 -16.89 -21.93 -10.31
C LYS A 397 -15.47 -22.03 -10.87
N GLN A 398 -14.53 -21.22 -10.39
CA GLN A 398 -13.14 -21.21 -10.87
C GLN A 398 -12.48 -22.59 -10.71
N ARG A 399 -12.54 -23.16 -9.50
CA ARG A 399 -11.97 -24.49 -9.22
C ARG A 399 -12.60 -25.60 -10.06
N SER A 400 -13.90 -25.48 -10.38
CA SER A 400 -14.58 -26.45 -11.26
C SER A 400 -14.05 -26.39 -12.70
N VAL A 401 -13.77 -25.19 -13.22
CA VAL A 401 -13.16 -24.98 -14.54
C VAL A 401 -11.74 -25.54 -14.57
N ASP A 402 -10.92 -25.25 -13.56
CA ASP A 402 -9.55 -25.75 -13.46
C ASP A 402 -9.51 -27.28 -13.43
N LEU A 403 -10.45 -27.92 -12.73
CA LEU A 403 -10.62 -29.38 -12.71
C LEU A 403 -10.97 -29.96 -14.09
N ILE A 404 -11.81 -29.27 -14.87
CA ILE A 404 -12.17 -29.68 -16.23
C ILE A 404 -10.95 -29.55 -17.15
N LEU A 405 -10.24 -28.42 -17.09
CA LEU A 405 -9.03 -28.18 -17.90
C LEU A 405 -7.92 -29.19 -17.59
N ALA A 406 -7.68 -29.49 -16.32
CA ALA A 406 -6.69 -30.48 -15.90
C ALA A 406 -7.05 -31.91 -16.36
N LYS A 407 -8.34 -32.26 -16.43
CA LYS A 407 -8.81 -33.55 -16.97
C LYS A 407 -8.68 -33.63 -18.50
N GLY A 408 -8.87 -32.51 -19.20
CA GLY A 408 -8.66 -32.40 -20.65
C GLY A 408 -7.20 -32.65 -21.04
N GLN A 409 -6.26 -31.97 -20.37
CA GLN A 409 -4.82 -32.12 -20.62
C GLN A 409 -4.29 -33.54 -20.37
N LYS A 410 -4.84 -34.26 -19.37
CA LYS A 410 -4.48 -35.68 -19.14
C LYS A 410 -5.01 -36.63 -20.21
N ARG A 411 -6.11 -36.31 -20.91
CA ARG A 411 -6.63 -37.13 -22.01
C ARG A 411 -5.78 -37.00 -23.27
N ASP A 412 -5.29 -35.80 -23.56
CA ASP A 412 -4.43 -35.56 -24.73
C ASP A 412 -3.04 -36.21 -24.60
N GLN A 413 -2.54 -36.38 -23.38
CA GLN A 413 -1.28 -37.12 -23.12
C GLN A 413 -1.41 -38.65 -23.21
N HIS A 414 -2.62 -39.21 -23.27
CA HIS A 414 -2.86 -40.65 -23.42
C HIS A 414 -3.51 -41.03 -24.77
N GLY A 415 -3.80 -40.07 -25.64
CA GLY A 415 -4.33 -40.29 -26.99
C GLY A 415 -3.27 -40.59 -28.08
N GLY A 416 -1.98 -40.57 -27.76
CA GLY A 416 -0.87 -40.75 -28.71
C GLY A 416 -0.49 -42.19 -29.08
N GLY A 417 -1.34 -43.18 -28.82
CA GLY A 417 -1.11 -44.57 -29.21
C GLY A 417 -1.61 -44.85 -30.63
N LYS A 418 -0.72 -44.82 -31.62
CA LYS A 418 -1.04 -45.23 -33.01
C LYS A 418 -1.54 -46.69 -33.05
N PRO A 419 -2.60 -47.01 -33.82
CA PRO A 419 -2.89 -48.39 -34.19
C PRO A 419 -1.87 -48.86 -35.25
N ARG A 420 -1.49 -50.14 -35.15
CA ARG A 420 -0.66 -50.84 -36.13
C ARG A 420 -1.42 -51.13 -37.42
#